data_AF-A0A932EIN4-F1
#
_entry.id   AF-A0A932EIN4-F1
#
_cell.length_a   1.000
_cell.length_b   1.000
_cell.length_c   1.000
_cell.angle_alpha   90.00
_cell.angle_beta   90.00
_cell.angle_gamma   90.00
#
_symmetry.space_group_name_H-M   'P 1'
#
loop_
_entity.id
_entity.type
_entity.pdbx_description
1 polymer ?
#
loop_
_entity_poly.entity_id
_entity_poly.type
_entity_poly.pdbx_seq_one_letter_code
_entity_poly.pdbx_strand_id
1 'polypeptide(L)'
;MDAQNPETIFPALQHERFSGVLELISNGKVSYFQFDDGRFINGYFSGKAEQATIAQHVESLFRPGADGARPQVAASVFRPDRDLPEQASPAMIQSYRELFWRILAVAEQQVPGEAHPRGVKLRDALAKGAGPLGAIGAPLDQEAAEVVVRPDQLTQGLADWTRQLLQQLEIIAPGVAATIVRDATKEHRFVLQKAGFYQTLPWNVSW
;
A
#
# COMPACT_ATOMS: atom_id res chain seq x y z
N MET A 1 17.59 -18.99 -18.41
CA MET A 1 17.34 -20.45 -18.39
C MET A 1 17.22 -20.92 -19.82
N ASP A 2 17.79 -22.09 -20.14
CA ASP A 2 17.76 -22.67 -21.48
C ASP A 2 16.47 -23.48 -21.68
N ALA A 3 15.64 -23.07 -22.64
CA ALA A 3 14.38 -23.74 -22.95
C ALA A 3 14.57 -25.13 -23.58
N GLN A 4 15.79 -25.50 -23.99
CA GLN A 4 16.07 -26.80 -24.58
C GLN A 4 16.43 -27.90 -23.56
N ASN A 5 16.79 -27.51 -22.34
CA ASN A 5 17.19 -28.42 -21.25
C ASN A 5 16.41 -28.12 -19.96
N PRO A 6 15.07 -28.29 -19.97
CA PRO A 6 14.20 -27.93 -18.85
C PRO A 6 14.51 -28.66 -17.52
N GLU A 7 15.11 -29.84 -17.59
CA GLU A 7 15.57 -30.62 -16.45
C GLU A 7 16.60 -29.89 -15.58
N THR A 8 17.25 -28.86 -16.13
CA THR A 8 18.26 -28.05 -15.41
C THR A 8 17.64 -26.96 -14.52
N ILE A 9 16.35 -26.65 -14.69
CA ILE A 9 15.68 -25.52 -14.01
C ILE A 9 15.65 -25.72 -12.50
N PHE A 10 15.14 -26.85 -12.00
CA PHE A 10 15.02 -27.10 -10.56
C PHE A 10 16.38 -27.26 -9.86
N PRO A 11 17.36 -28.00 -10.43
CA PRO A 11 18.71 -28.04 -9.87
C PRO A 11 19.38 -26.66 -9.79
N ALA A 12 19.18 -25.79 -10.80
CA ALA A 12 19.70 -24.42 -10.78
C ALA A 12 19.08 -23.60 -9.64
N LEU A 13 17.75 -23.65 -9.46
CA LEU A 13 17.06 -22.95 -8.37
C LEU A 13 17.51 -23.44 -6.98
N GLN A 14 17.76 -24.74 -6.83
CA GLN A 14 18.28 -25.31 -5.59
C GLN A 14 19.72 -24.84 -5.31
N HIS A 15 20.59 -24.86 -6.32
CA HIS A 15 21.98 -24.40 -6.19
C HIS A 15 22.07 -22.91 -5.86
N GLU A 16 21.23 -22.09 -6.50
CA GLU A 16 21.14 -20.64 -6.26
C GLU A 16 20.46 -20.27 -4.94
N ARG A 17 19.94 -21.25 -4.18
CA ARG A 17 19.16 -21.02 -2.96
C ARG A 17 18.02 -20.02 -3.19
N PHE A 18 17.35 -20.14 -4.33
CA PHE A 18 16.29 -19.22 -4.74
C PHE A 18 15.11 -19.25 -3.75
N SER A 19 14.69 -18.07 -3.27
CA SER A 19 13.39 -17.87 -2.63
C SER A 19 12.51 -17.04 -3.56
N GLY A 20 11.27 -17.47 -3.77
CA GLY A 20 10.32 -16.79 -4.65
C GLY A 20 9.39 -17.74 -5.39
N VAL A 21 8.84 -17.27 -6.50
CA VAL A 21 7.90 -18.03 -7.34
C VAL A 21 8.52 -18.27 -8.72
N LEU A 22 8.57 -19.52 -9.15
CA LEU A 22 8.79 -19.89 -10.55
C LEU A 22 7.42 -20.04 -11.21
N GLU A 23 7.18 -19.30 -12.28
CA GLU A 23 6.09 -19.55 -13.23
C GLU A 23 6.61 -20.40 -14.38
N LEU A 24 5.91 -21.49 -14.67
CA LEU A 24 6.19 -22.37 -15.79
C LEU A 24 4.93 -22.49 -16.66
N ILE A 25 5.05 -22.11 -17.92
CA ILE A 25 3.97 -22.20 -18.91
C ILE A 25 4.34 -23.29 -19.90
N SER A 26 3.49 -24.31 -20.05
CA SER A 26 3.66 -25.37 -21.06
C SER A 26 2.37 -25.55 -21.84
N ASN A 27 2.41 -25.33 -23.16
CA ASN A 27 1.25 -25.41 -24.06
C ASN A 27 0.02 -24.64 -23.53
N GLY A 28 0.24 -23.44 -22.98
CA GLY A 28 -0.81 -22.58 -22.41
C GLY A 28 -1.29 -22.95 -21.00
N LYS A 29 -0.79 -24.06 -20.42
CA LYS A 29 -1.05 -24.41 -19.01
C LYS A 29 0.00 -23.77 -18.11
N VAL A 30 -0.46 -23.03 -17.11
CA VAL A 30 0.42 -22.32 -16.16
C VAL A 30 0.55 -23.11 -14.87
N SER A 31 1.77 -23.22 -14.36
CA SER A 31 2.11 -23.83 -13.08
C SER A 31 3.03 -22.88 -12.30
N TYR A 32 2.63 -22.55 -11.08
CA TYR A 32 3.41 -21.74 -10.15
C TYR A 32 4.04 -22.62 -9.08
N PHE A 33 5.34 -22.44 -8.85
CA PHE A 33 6.11 -23.16 -7.84
C PHE A 33 6.70 -22.15 -6.86
N GLN A 34 6.36 -22.27 -5.59
CA GLN A 34 6.93 -21.49 -4.51
C GLN A 34 8.17 -22.19 -3.97
N PHE A 35 9.25 -21.44 -3.87
CA PHE A 35 10.51 -21.86 -3.29
C PHE A 35 10.89 -20.99 -2.09
N ASP A 36 11.52 -21.61 -1.11
CA ASP A 36 12.24 -20.94 -0.05
C ASP A 36 13.61 -21.59 0.15
N ASP A 37 14.67 -20.80 0.07
CA ASP A 37 16.07 -21.22 0.20
C ASP A 37 16.44 -22.38 -0.74
N GLY A 38 15.94 -22.33 -1.98
CA GLY A 38 16.13 -23.36 -2.99
C GLY A 38 15.30 -24.63 -2.80
N ARG A 39 14.40 -24.67 -1.79
CA ARG A 39 13.50 -25.79 -1.53
C ARG A 39 12.09 -25.48 -2.01
N PHE A 40 11.47 -26.43 -2.70
CA PHE A 40 10.06 -26.32 -3.04
C PHE A 40 9.19 -26.39 -1.78
N ILE A 41 8.26 -25.44 -1.63
CA ILE A 41 7.35 -25.33 -0.48
C ILE A 41 5.93 -25.68 -0.88
N ASN A 42 5.41 -25.06 -1.94
CA ASN A 42 4.04 -25.28 -2.43
C ASN A 42 3.91 -24.82 -3.89
N GLY A 43 2.77 -25.06 -4.53
CA GLY A 43 2.50 -24.54 -5.85
C GLY A 43 1.04 -24.61 -6.28
N TYR A 44 0.74 -23.92 -7.37
CA TYR A 44 -0.58 -23.88 -7.99
C TYR A 44 -0.46 -24.39 -9.42
N PHE A 45 -1.17 -25.47 -9.75
CA PHE A 45 -0.91 -26.24 -10.96
C PHE A 45 -2.15 -26.35 -11.83
N SER A 46 -2.13 -25.70 -13.01
CA SER A 46 -3.18 -25.90 -13.99
C SER A 46 -3.12 -27.32 -14.57
N GLY A 47 -4.25 -28.03 -14.52
CA GLY A 47 -4.41 -29.34 -15.15
C GLY A 47 -3.66 -30.49 -14.47
N LYS A 48 -3.20 -30.32 -13.22
CA LYS A 48 -2.66 -31.43 -12.41
C LYS A 48 -3.80 -32.37 -12.02
N ALA A 49 -3.67 -33.66 -12.36
CA ALA A 49 -4.59 -34.68 -11.89
C ALA A 49 -4.51 -34.83 -10.36
N GLU A 50 -5.65 -35.03 -9.69
CA GLU A 50 -5.73 -35.12 -8.22
C GLU A 50 -4.76 -36.18 -7.66
N GLN A 51 -4.68 -37.33 -8.31
CA GLN A 51 -3.86 -38.47 -7.89
C GLN A 51 -2.38 -38.37 -8.30
N ALA A 52 -2.02 -37.45 -9.19
CA ALA A 52 -0.62 -37.31 -9.63
C ALA A 52 0.21 -36.60 -8.55
N THR A 53 1.45 -37.03 -8.34
CA THR A 53 2.39 -36.27 -7.50
C THR A 53 2.84 -35.00 -8.22
N ILE A 54 3.41 -34.05 -7.48
CA ILE A 54 3.95 -32.81 -8.07
C ILE A 54 5.09 -33.14 -9.05
N ALA A 55 5.97 -34.09 -8.70
CA ALA A 55 7.04 -34.54 -9.59
C ALA A 55 6.50 -35.14 -10.90
N GLN A 56 5.48 -35.99 -10.82
CA GLN A 56 4.82 -36.57 -12.00
C GLN A 56 4.15 -35.49 -12.87
N HIS A 57 3.54 -34.49 -12.25
CA HIS A 57 2.97 -33.36 -12.96
C HIS A 57 4.05 -32.55 -13.69
N VAL A 58 5.14 -32.20 -13.00
CA VAL A 58 6.29 -31.47 -13.57
C VAL A 58 6.86 -32.21 -14.78
N GLU A 59 7.14 -33.51 -14.64
CA GLU A 59 7.62 -34.32 -15.76
C GLU A 59 6.67 -34.27 -16.95
N SER A 60 5.36 -34.31 -16.71
CA SER A 60 4.36 -34.29 -17.78
C SER A 60 4.37 -32.99 -18.59
N LEU A 61 4.80 -31.86 -18.00
CA LEU A 61 4.88 -30.56 -18.68
C LEU A 61 5.95 -30.53 -19.79
N PHE A 62 6.90 -31.48 -19.77
CA PHE A 62 8.01 -31.56 -20.73
C PHE A 62 7.90 -32.72 -21.70
N ARG A 63 6.91 -33.62 -21.51
CA ARG A 63 6.73 -34.77 -22.40
C ARG A 63 6.21 -34.32 -23.78
N PRO A 64 6.75 -34.89 -24.87
CA PRO A 64 6.21 -34.63 -26.20
C PRO A 64 4.73 -34.99 -26.32
N GLY A 65 4.03 -34.27 -27.20
CA GLY A 65 2.66 -34.57 -27.57
C GLY A 65 2.52 -35.90 -28.34
N ALA A 66 1.29 -36.30 -28.63
CA ALA A 66 1.01 -37.52 -29.41
C ALA A 66 1.58 -37.49 -30.84
N ASP A 67 1.84 -36.30 -31.36
CA ASP A 67 2.50 -36.01 -32.64
C ASP A 67 4.05 -36.02 -32.53
N GLY A 68 4.59 -36.26 -31.35
CA GLY A 68 6.03 -36.23 -31.08
C GLY A 68 6.60 -34.81 -30.95
N ALA A 69 5.78 -33.76 -31.04
CA ALA A 69 6.23 -32.38 -30.90
C ALA A 69 6.60 -32.08 -29.44
N ARG A 70 7.75 -31.44 -29.22
CA ARG A 70 8.11 -30.95 -27.88
C ARG A 70 7.16 -29.82 -27.46
N PRO A 71 6.75 -29.77 -26.19
CA PRO A 71 5.88 -28.71 -25.70
C PRO A 71 6.57 -27.35 -25.80
N GLN A 72 5.80 -26.30 -26.09
CA GLN A 72 6.29 -24.93 -25.99
C GLN A 72 6.33 -24.55 -24.52
N VAL A 73 7.54 -24.37 -23.99
CA VAL A 73 7.76 -24.03 -22.58
C VAL A 73 8.34 -22.63 -22.45
N ALA A 74 7.75 -21.85 -21.54
CA ALA A 74 8.32 -20.61 -21.04
C ALA A 74 8.44 -20.68 -19.52
N ALA A 75 9.50 -20.09 -18.96
CA ALA A 75 9.75 -20.05 -17.53
C ALA A 75 10.15 -18.63 -17.10
N SER A 76 9.54 -18.15 -16.02
CA SER A 76 9.81 -16.84 -15.42
C SER A 76 9.99 -17.01 -13.92
N VAL A 77 10.92 -16.26 -13.33
CA VAL A 77 11.13 -16.26 -11.87
C VAL A 77 10.78 -14.90 -11.28
N PHE A 78 10.03 -14.92 -10.19
CA PHE A 78 9.61 -13.76 -9.42
C PHE A 78 10.22 -13.88 -8.03
N ARG A 79 11.19 -13.02 -7.73
CA ARG A 79 11.73 -12.93 -6.37
C ARG A 79 10.71 -12.20 -5.50
N PRO A 80 10.55 -12.57 -4.22
CA PRO A 80 9.78 -11.76 -3.31
C PRO A 80 10.51 -10.42 -3.23
N ASP A 81 9.89 -9.37 -3.79
CA ASP A 81 10.40 -8.02 -3.59
C ASP A 81 10.39 -7.79 -2.08
N ARG A 82 11.60 -7.63 -1.52
CA ARG A 82 11.78 -7.41 -0.08
C ARG A 82 11.19 -6.08 0.38
N ASP A 83 10.93 -5.18 -0.57
CA ASP A 83 10.55 -3.80 -0.30
C ASP A 83 9.20 -3.47 -0.97
N LEU A 84 8.19 -4.32 -0.82
CA LEU A 84 6.82 -3.81 -0.97
C LEU A 84 6.64 -2.72 0.09
N PRO A 85 6.42 -1.45 -0.31
CA PRO A 85 6.33 -0.37 0.65
C PRO A 85 5.20 -0.66 1.63
N GLU A 86 5.49 -0.51 2.92
CA GLU A 86 4.49 -0.67 3.98
C GLU A 86 3.28 0.21 3.66
N GLN A 87 2.12 -0.43 3.54
CA GLN A 87 0.86 0.27 3.33
C GLN A 87 0.29 0.69 4.67
N ALA A 88 -0.34 1.86 4.70
CA ALA A 88 -1.09 2.30 5.86
C ALA A 88 -2.20 1.31 6.16
N SER A 89 -2.27 0.88 7.42
CA SER A 89 -3.35 -0.02 7.85
C SER A 89 -4.71 0.68 7.77
N PRO A 90 -5.82 -0.07 7.60
CA PRO A 90 -7.17 0.50 7.65
C PRO A 90 -7.44 1.30 8.94
N ALA A 91 -6.91 0.84 10.07
CA ALA A 91 -7.03 1.54 11.35
C ALA A 91 -6.31 2.90 11.35
N MET A 92 -5.16 3.00 10.67
CA MET A 92 -4.44 4.27 10.52
C MET A 92 -5.22 5.24 9.63
N ILE A 93 -5.75 4.76 8.50
CA ILE A 93 -6.59 5.56 7.60
C ILE A 93 -7.80 6.11 8.37
N GLN A 94 -8.49 5.26 9.13
CA GLN A 94 -9.65 5.67 9.93
C GLN A 94 -9.27 6.69 11.02
N SER A 95 -8.17 6.48 11.73
CA SER A 95 -7.69 7.44 12.75
C SER A 95 -7.38 8.81 12.13
N TYR A 96 -6.83 8.84 10.91
CA TYR A 96 -6.52 10.07 10.20
C TYR A 96 -7.76 10.74 9.62
N ARG A 97 -8.80 9.98 9.25
CA ARG A 97 -10.13 10.51 8.90
C ARG A 97 -10.73 11.27 10.08
N GLU A 98 -10.77 10.63 11.24
CA GLU A 98 -11.30 11.23 12.46
C GLU A 98 -10.53 12.50 12.84
N LEU A 99 -9.19 12.45 12.73
CA LEU A 99 -8.33 13.59 12.99
C LEU A 99 -8.56 14.76 12.02
N PHE A 100 -8.71 14.49 10.72
CA PHE A 100 -9.03 15.50 9.71
C PHE A 100 -10.30 16.27 10.09
N TRP A 101 -11.37 15.53 10.39
CA TRP A 101 -12.66 16.13 10.74
C TRP A 101 -12.64 16.82 12.11
N ARG A 102 -11.84 16.31 13.07
CA ARG A 102 -11.64 16.96 14.36
C ARG A 102 -10.89 18.29 14.24
N ILE A 103 -9.88 18.37 13.39
CA ILE A 103 -9.18 19.64 13.10
C ILE A 103 -10.17 20.66 12.52
N LEU A 104 -11.01 20.25 11.56
CA LEU A 104 -12.06 21.11 11.02
C LEU A 104 -13.05 21.57 12.10
N ALA A 105 -13.53 20.66 12.95
CA ALA A 105 -14.48 20.99 14.01
C ALA A 105 -13.92 21.99 15.02
N VAL A 106 -12.66 21.81 15.45
CA VAL A 106 -11.99 22.75 16.36
C VAL A 106 -11.72 24.08 15.67
N ALA A 107 -11.30 24.07 14.40
CA ALA A 107 -11.11 25.29 13.62
C ALA A 107 -12.41 26.09 13.46
N GLU A 108 -13.54 25.41 13.25
CA GLU A 108 -14.87 26.02 13.15
C GLU A 108 -15.32 26.65 14.47
N GLN A 109 -14.90 26.11 15.62
CA GLN A 109 -15.15 26.75 16.92
C GLN A 109 -14.36 28.05 17.10
N GLN A 110 -13.15 28.14 16.52
CA GLN A 110 -12.29 29.32 16.63
C GLN A 110 -12.63 30.38 15.56
N VAL A 111 -13.04 29.96 14.37
CA VAL A 111 -13.39 30.85 13.25
C VAL A 111 -14.72 30.39 12.61
N PRO A 112 -15.86 30.64 13.27
CA PRO A 112 -17.17 30.17 12.83
C PRO A 112 -17.57 30.72 11.46
N GLY A 113 -18.15 29.85 10.63
CA GLY A 113 -18.62 30.16 9.28
C GLY A 113 -17.55 30.16 8.19
N GLU A 114 -16.26 30.18 8.57
CA GLU A 114 -15.14 30.32 7.64
C GLU A 114 -14.28 29.05 7.55
N ALA A 115 -14.03 28.36 8.67
CA ALA A 115 -13.06 27.27 8.69
C ALA A 115 -13.49 26.06 7.89
N HIS A 116 -14.73 25.61 8.07
CA HIS A 116 -15.29 24.46 7.38
C HIS A 116 -15.30 24.61 5.85
N PRO A 117 -15.93 25.65 5.25
CA PRO A 117 -15.95 25.79 3.79
C PRO A 117 -14.54 25.93 3.19
N ARG A 118 -13.61 26.60 3.89
CA ARG A 118 -12.21 26.71 3.44
C ARG A 118 -11.48 25.38 3.51
N GLY A 119 -11.61 24.64 4.60
CA GLY A 119 -10.92 23.37 4.77
C GLY A 119 -11.39 22.30 3.78
N VAL A 120 -12.70 22.23 3.50
CA VAL A 120 -13.27 21.33 2.47
C VAL A 120 -12.80 21.75 1.07
N LYS A 121 -12.89 23.04 0.72
CA LYS A 121 -12.41 23.55 -0.58
C LYS A 121 -10.91 23.29 -0.77
N LEU A 122 -10.12 23.45 0.29
CA LEU A 122 -8.68 23.20 0.28
C LEU A 122 -8.36 21.71 0.13
N ARG A 123 -9.09 20.83 0.83
CA ARG A 123 -9.01 19.38 0.63
C ARG A 123 -9.21 19.05 -0.85
N ASP A 124 -10.27 19.56 -1.47
CA ASP A 124 -10.58 19.27 -2.87
C ASP A 124 -9.50 19.81 -3.82
N ALA A 125 -8.97 21.00 -3.54
CA ALA A 125 -7.90 21.60 -4.32
C ALA A 125 -6.56 20.84 -4.22
N LEU A 126 -6.26 20.28 -3.05
CA LEU A 126 -5.04 19.49 -2.80
C LEU A 126 -5.19 18.02 -3.22
N ALA A 127 -6.41 17.50 -3.23
CA ALA A 127 -6.66 16.10 -3.53
C ALA A 127 -6.40 15.75 -4.99
N LYS A 128 -6.54 16.70 -5.94
CA LYS A 128 -6.39 16.57 -7.43
C LYS A 128 -5.92 15.16 -7.89
N GLY A 129 -6.82 14.16 -7.79
CA GLY A 129 -6.51 12.73 -7.95
C GLY A 129 -7.01 11.85 -6.79
N ALA A 130 -6.60 10.58 -6.76
CA ALA A 130 -6.89 9.59 -5.71
C ALA A 130 -5.81 9.59 -4.61
N GLY A 131 -5.48 10.77 -4.08
CA GLY A 131 -4.44 10.94 -3.06
C GLY A 131 -4.91 10.68 -1.62
N PRO A 132 -3.98 10.60 -0.64
CA PRO A 132 -4.28 10.37 0.78
C PRO A 132 -5.38 11.29 1.34
N LEU A 133 -5.37 12.57 0.93
CA LEU A 133 -6.35 13.57 1.37
C LEU A 133 -7.78 13.28 0.91
N GLY A 134 -7.97 12.65 -0.24
CA GLY A 134 -9.29 12.25 -0.72
C GLY A 134 -9.89 11.17 0.17
N ALA A 135 -9.08 10.17 0.55
CA ALA A 135 -9.50 9.09 1.44
C ALA A 135 -9.78 9.57 2.87
N ILE A 136 -8.88 10.39 3.44
CA ILE A 136 -9.05 10.84 4.83
C ILE A 136 -10.09 11.97 4.97
N GLY A 137 -10.28 12.76 3.93
CA GLY A 137 -11.23 13.87 3.93
C GLY A 137 -12.64 13.49 3.46
N ALA A 138 -12.90 12.23 3.13
CA ALA A 138 -14.25 11.75 2.82
C ALA A 138 -15.16 11.82 4.07
N PRO A 139 -16.47 12.11 3.92
CA PRO A 139 -17.42 12.13 5.04
C PRO A 139 -17.36 10.85 5.90
N LEU A 140 -17.49 11.00 7.22
CA LEU A 140 -17.32 9.90 8.19
C LEU A 140 -18.43 8.84 8.11
N ASP A 141 -19.61 9.21 7.59
CA ASP A 141 -20.75 8.31 7.36
C ASP A 141 -20.58 7.43 6.12
N GLN A 142 -19.58 7.70 5.29
CA GLN A 142 -19.22 6.88 4.13
C GLN A 142 -18.14 5.87 4.50
N GLU A 143 -18.14 4.73 3.82
CA GLU A 143 -17.06 3.76 3.96
C GLU A 143 -15.71 4.38 3.55
N ALA A 144 -14.64 4.03 4.27
CA ALA A 144 -13.31 4.52 3.92
C ALA A 144 -12.95 4.02 2.52
N ALA A 145 -12.57 4.92 1.62
CA ALA A 145 -12.11 4.53 0.30
C ALA A 145 -10.88 3.62 0.42
N GLU A 146 -10.88 2.50 -0.30
CA GLU A 146 -9.67 1.69 -0.46
C GLU A 146 -8.61 2.53 -1.17
N VAL A 147 -7.53 2.82 -0.46
CA VAL A 147 -6.42 3.62 -0.97
C VAL A 147 -5.11 2.90 -0.70
N VAL A 148 -4.30 2.75 -1.74
CA VAL A 148 -2.94 2.25 -1.62
C VAL A 148 -2.03 3.43 -1.31
N VAL A 149 -1.74 3.62 -0.03
CA VAL A 149 -0.93 4.75 0.45
C VAL A 149 -0.04 4.32 1.60
N ARG A 150 1.12 4.95 1.71
CA ARG A 150 2.05 4.71 2.82
C ARG A 150 1.74 5.58 4.05
N PRO A 151 2.14 5.16 5.27
CA PRO A 151 1.98 5.94 6.49
C PRO A 151 2.55 7.36 6.45
N ASP A 152 3.72 7.54 5.81
CA ASP A 152 4.37 8.85 5.64
C ASP A 152 3.54 9.79 4.76
N GLN A 153 2.96 9.26 3.68
CA GLN A 153 2.15 10.03 2.75
C GLN A 153 0.83 10.50 3.37
N LEU A 154 0.20 9.70 4.23
CA LEU A 154 -0.98 10.13 5.02
C LEU A 154 -0.62 11.29 5.94
N THR A 155 0.51 11.19 6.65
CA THR A 155 0.97 12.22 7.58
C THR A 155 1.32 13.50 6.87
N GLN A 156 2.06 13.42 5.77
CA GLN A 156 2.40 14.58 4.97
C GLN A 156 1.15 15.24 4.38
N GLY A 157 0.23 14.46 3.82
CA GLY A 157 -1.01 15.00 3.25
C GLY A 157 -1.87 15.74 4.29
N LEU A 158 -2.08 15.13 5.46
CA LEU A 158 -2.83 15.77 6.54
C LEU A 158 -2.12 17.03 7.06
N ALA A 159 -0.81 16.97 7.22
CA ALA A 159 -0.01 18.10 7.67
C ALA A 159 -0.02 19.28 6.69
N ASP A 160 0.16 19.03 5.40
CA ASP A 160 0.14 20.07 4.37
C ASP A 160 -1.23 20.75 4.25
N TRP A 161 -2.30 19.96 4.35
CA TRP A 161 -3.65 20.50 4.40
C TRP A 161 -3.87 21.33 5.67
N THR A 162 -3.46 20.82 6.84
CA THR A 162 -3.59 21.53 8.13
C THR A 162 -2.84 22.84 8.09
N ARG A 163 -1.58 22.83 7.63
CA ARG A 163 -0.74 24.02 7.52
C ARG A 163 -1.38 25.09 6.65
N GLN A 164 -1.85 24.71 5.46
CA GLN A 164 -2.45 25.67 4.53
C GLN A 164 -3.80 26.20 5.04
N LEU A 165 -4.62 25.37 5.68
CA LEU A 165 -5.86 25.82 6.31
C LEU A 165 -5.56 26.86 7.39
N LEU A 166 -4.65 26.53 8.31
CA LEU A 166 -4.32 27.41 9.43
C LEU A 166 -3.62 28.69 8.98
N GLN A 167 -2.80 28.66 7.92
CA GLN A 167 -2.26 29.88 7.30
C GLN A 167 -3.37 30.81 6.79
N GLN A 168 -4.45 30.27 6.23
CA GLN A 168 -5.59 31.09 5.81
C GLN A 168 -6.39 31.62 7.00
N LEU A 169 -6.55 30.82 8.06
CA LEU A 169 -7.27 31.25 9.25
C LEU A 169 -6.51 32.29 10.07
N GLU A 170 -5.18 32.24 10.12
CA GLU A 170 -4.33 33.25 10.76
C GLU A 170 -4.48 34.65 10.14
N ILE A 171 -4.88 34.74 8.85
CA ILE A 171 -5.20 36.03 8.21
C ILE A 171 -6.50 36.62 8.78
N ILE A 172 -7.44 35.76 9.16
CA ILE A 172 -8.79 36.16 9.62
C ILE A 172 -8.79 36.36 11.14
N ALA A 173 -8.18 35.44 11.87
CA ALA A 173 -8.11 35.41 13.32
C ALA A 173 -6.68 35.08 13.76
N PRO A 174 -5.81 36.10 13.92
CA PRO A 174 -4.41 35.88 14.30
C PRO A 174 -4.26 35.18 15.66
N GLY A 175 -3.33 34.23 15.75
CA GLY A 175 -2.97 33.49 16.96
C GLY A 175 -3.80 32.24 17.25
N VAL A 176 -4.76 31.89 16.40
CA VAL A 176 -5.63 30.71 16.62
C VAL A 176 -4.98 29.39 16.22
N ALA A 177 -3.97 29.38 15.33
CA ALA A 177 -3.46 28.14 14.74
C ALA A 177 -2.86 27.20 15.77
N ALA A 178 -2.01 27.69 16.68
CA ALA A 178 -1.39 26.87 17.72
C ALA A 178 -2.44 26.23 18.65
N THR A 179 -3.49 26.98 19.01
CA THR A 179 -4.62 26.50 19.80
C THR A 179 -5.39 25.41 19.07
N ILE A 180 -5.71 25.60 17.78
CA ILE A 180 -6.41 24.59 16.98
C ILE A 180 -5.61 23.29 16.90
N VAL A 181 -4.30 23.38 16.59
CA VAL A 181 -3.45 22.18 16.51
C VAL A 181 -3.39 21.47 17.86
N ARG A 182 -3.15 22.21 18.94
CA ARG A 182 -3.09 21.64 20.30
C ARG A 182 -4.39 20.90 20.63
N ASP A 183 -5.52 21.56 20.48
CA ASP A 183 -6.80 21.04 20.99
C ASP A 183 -7.34 19.90 20.10
N ALA A 184 -7.11 19.97 18.78
CA ALA A 184 -7.51 18.92 17.85
C ALA A 184 -6.63 17.66 17.95
N THR A 185 -5.34 17.82 18.24
CA THR A 185 -4.37 16.71 18.16
C THR A 185 -3.98 16.10 19.52
N LYS A 186 -4.48 16.65 20.63
CA LYS A 186 -4.12 16.25 22.01
C LYS A 186 -4.12 14.75 22.27
N GLU A 187 -5.14 14.05 21.81
CA GLU A 187 -5.31 12.60 22.03
C GLU A 187 -4.34 11.76 21.21
N HIS A 188 -3.88 12.28 20.07
CA HIS A 188 -2.98 11.57 19.15
C HIS A 188 -1.55 12.11 19.18
N ARG A 189 -1.22 12.99 20.14
CA ARG A 189 0.03 13.77 20.16
C ARG A 189 1.30 12.94 20.02
N PHE A 190 1.39 11.80 20.69
CA PHE A 190 2.60 10.97 20.66
C PHE A 190 2.77 10.27 19.30
N VAL A 191 1.66 9.81 18.70
CA VAL A 191 1.66 9.18 17.38
C VAL A 191 2.05 10.19 16.32
N LEU A 192 1.44 11.38 16.36
CA LEU A 192 1.71 12.47 15.40
C LEU A 192 3.14 13.01 15.53
N GLN A 193 3.67 13.12 16.76
CA GLN A 193 5.06 13.50 17.00
C GLN A 193 6.04 12.49 16.38
N LYS A 194 5.78 11.19 16.56
CA LYS A 194 6.59 10.12 15.99
C LYS A 194 6.50 10.10 14.45
N ALA A 195 5.32 10.41 13.91
CA ALA A 195 5.06 10.42 12.48
C ALA A 195 5.62 11.66 11.74
N GLY A 196 6.18 12.64 12.45
CA GLY A 196 6.72 13.84 11.83
C GLY A 196 5.72 14.99 11.63
N PHE A 197 4.48 14.86 12.13
CA PHE A 197 3.41 15.81 11.86
C PHE A 197 3.76 17.24 12.31
N TYR A 198 4.16 17.41 13.57
CA TYR A 198 4.43 18.76 14.11
C TYR A 198 5.66 19.42 13.48
N GLN A 199 6.65 18.65 13.01
CA GLN A 199 7.87 19.17 12.38
C GLN A 199 7.60 19.88 11.05
N THR A 200 6.44 19.62 10.44
CA THR A 200 6.02 20.25 9.18
C THR A 200 5.23 21.55 9.38
N LEU A 201 4.80 21.82 10.62
CA LEU A 201 3.99 22.98 10.97
C LEU A 201 4.89 24.12 11.48
N PRO A 202 4.63 25.38 11.09
CA PRO A 202 5.42 26.52 11.54
C PRO A 202 5.10 26.99 12.98
N TRP A 203 4.06 26.44 13.61
CA TRP A 203 3.62 26.83 14.95
C TRP A 203 4.16 25.87 16.01
N ASN A 204 4.72 26.44 17.08
CA ASN A 204 5.15 25.68 18.25
C ASN A 204 3.92 25.30 19.09
N VAL A 205 3.72 24.00 19.29
CA VAL A 205 2.64 23.45 20.13
C VAL A 205 3.24 22.99 21.46
N SER A 206 2.78 23.58 22.56
CA SER A 206 3.09 23.15 23.92
C SER A 206 1.93 22.36 24.53
N TRP A 207 2.26 21.43 25.43
CA TRP A 207 1.34 20.42 25.97
C TRP A 207 1.27 20.43 27.50
#